data_AF-A0A920U0N3-F1
#
_entry.id   AF-A0A920U0N3-F1
#
_cell.length_a   1.000
_cell.length_b   1.000
_cell.length_c   1.000
_cell.angle_alpha   90.00
_cell.angle_beta   90.00
_cell.angle_gamma   90.00
#
_symmetry.space_group_name_H-M   'P 1'
#
loop_
_entity.id
_entity.type
_entity.pdbx_description
1 polymer ?
#
loop_
_entity_poly.entity_id
_entity_poly.type
_entity_poly.pdbx_seq_one_letter_code
_entity_poly.pdbx_strand_id
1 'polypeptide(L)' 'MTAATYQHEVDHLDGRIFLDRVEDPNSVVTLENFQRYCMDKVAADVEALVKRYGS' A
#
# COMPACT_ATOMS: atom_id res chain seq x y z
N MET A 1 -14.70 6.85 1.70
CA MET A 1 -14.18 5.47 1.68
C MET A 1 -13.59 5.22 0.30
N THR A 2 -12.34 4.74 0.21
CA THR A 2 -11.69 4.45 -1.09
C THR A 2 -11.97 3.01 -1.52
N ALA A 3 -11.74 2.69 -2.79
CA ALA A 3 -11.86 1.31 -3.30
C ALA A 3 -10.93 0.34 -2.55
N ALA A 4 -9.74 0.79 -2.13
CA ALA A 4 -8.80 -0.02 -1.36
C ALA A 4 -9.31 -0.30 0.06
N THR A 5 -9.86 0.71 0.74
CA THR A 5 -10.47 0.51 2.07
C THR A 5 -11.64 -0.46 2.00
N TYR A 6 -12.53 -0.32 1.02
CA TYR A 6 -13.66 -1.25 0.86
C TYR A 6 -13.19 -2.71 0.67
N GLN A 7 -12.20 -2.93 -0.18
CA GLN A 7 -11.65 -4.28 -0.41
C GLN A 7 -11.01 -4.86 0.85
N HIS A 8 -10.31 -4.05 1.65
CA HIS A 8 -9.76 -4.49 2.95
C HIS A 8 -10.87 -4.97 3.90
N GLU A 9 -11.99 -4.26 3.97
CA GLU A 9 -13.11 -4.67 4.83
C GLU A 9 -13.80 -5.94 4.30
N VAL A 10 -13.89 -6.13 2.98
CA VAL A 10 -14.41 -7.37 2.39
C VAL A 10 -13.50 -8.55 2.67
N ASP A 11 -12.17 -8.38 2.61
CA ASP A 11 -11.22 -9.44 2.93
C ASP A 11 -11.44 -10.01 4.35
N HIS A 12 -11.76 -9.14 5.32
CA HIS A 12 -12.09 -9.59 6.68
C HIS A 12 -13.34 -10.47 6.74
N LEU A 13 -14.33 -10.24 5.86
CA LEU A 13 -15.53 -11.09 5.78
C LEU A 13 -15.21 -12.50 5.28
N ASP A 14 -14.15 -12.63 4.48
CA ASP A 14 -13.63 -13.90 3.97
C ASP A 14 -12.57 -14.52 4.91
N GLY A 15 -12.34 -13.93 6.09
CA GLY A 15 -11.34 -14.38 7.06
C GLY A 15 -9.89 -14.17 6.60
N ARG A 16 -9.66 -13.25 5.66
CA ARG A 16 -8.34 -12.89 5.13
C ARG A 16 -7.83 -11.62 5.78
N ILE A 17 -6.51 -11.50 5.86
CA ILE A 17 -5.82 -10.28 6.29
C ILE A 17 -4.97 -9.74 5.15
N PHE A 18 -4.56 -8.48 5.24
CA PHE A 18 -3.83 -7.81 4.14
C PHE A 18 -2.54 -8.55 3.73
N LEU A 19 -1.90 -9.27 4.66
CA LEU A 19 -0.69 -10.05 4.39
C LEU A 19 -0.94 -11.18 3.38
N ASP A 20 -2.16 -11.71 3.30
CA ASP A 20 -2.53 -12.77 2.34
C ASP A 20 -2.50 -12.28 0.89
N ARG A 21 -2.45 -10.95 0.67
CA ARG A 21 -2.37 -10.32 -0.65
C ARG A 21 -0.98 -9.79 -1.00
N VAL A 22 0.02 -9.95 -0.14
CA VAL A 22 1.39 -9.51 -0.41
C VAL A 22 2.11 -10.56 -1.26
N GLU A 23 2.49 -10.18 -2.49
CA GLU A 23 3.16 -11.09 -3.43
C GLU A 23 4.66 -11.27 -3.12
N ASP A 24 5.38 -10.20 -2.78
CA ASP A 24 6.78 -10.24 -2.37
C ASP A 24 6.89 -10.05 -0.85
N PRO A 25 7.20 -11.10 -0.07
CA PRO A 25 7.34 -10.98 1.38
C PRO A 25 8.41 -9.96 1.83
N ASN A 26 9.41 -9.66 0.98
CA ASN A 26 10.45 -8.68 1.29
C ASN A 26 9.99 -7.23 1.11
N SER A 27 8.78 -7.00 0.58
CA SER A 27 8.21 -5.66 0.47
C SER A 27 7.59 -5.17 1.78
N VAL A 28 7.48 -6.03 2.80
CA VAL A 28 6.93 -5.67 4.12
C VAL A 28 8.03 -5.11 5.00
N VAL A 29 7.77 -3.94 5.59
CA VAL A 29 8.73 -3.23 6.44
C VAL A 29 8.00 -2.60 7.63
N THR A 30 8.71 -2.42 8.74
CA THR A 30 8.15 -1.67 9.89
C THR A 30 7.90 -0.21 9.48
N LEU A 31 6.93 0.44 10.13
CA LEU A 31 6.64 1.84 9.85
C LEU A 31 7.86 2.75 10.08
N GLU A 32 8.65 2.48 11.12
CA GLU A 32 9.89 3.19 11.41
C GLU A 32 10.91 3.07 10.27
N ASN A 33 11.15 1.85 9.78
CA ASN A 33 12.08 1.63 8.68
C ASN A 33 11.53 2.16 7.36
N PHE A 34 10.21 2.11 7.14
CA PHE A 34 9.58 2.73 5.99
C PHE A 34 9.85 4.24 5.95
N GLN A 35 9.59 4.92 7.08
CA GLN A 35 9.82 6.36 7.22
C GLN A 35 11.29 6.71 7.02
N ARG A 36 12.20 5.89 7.55
CA ARG A 36 13.65 6.13 7.49
C ARG A 36 14.27 5.85 6.13
N TYR A 37 13.78 4.84 5.39
CA TYR A 37 14.49 4.32 4.22
C TYR A 37 13.66 4.29 2.92
N CYS A 38 12.33 4.37 2.97
CA CYS A 38 11.46 4.15 1.81
C CYS A 38 10.60 5.37 1.43
N MET A 39 10.23 6.19 2.42
CA MET A 39 9.20 7.24 2.27
C MET A 39 9.48 8.20 1.12
N ASP A 40 10.71 8.72 0.98
CA ASP A 40 11.05 9.69 -0.05
C ASP A 40 10.89 9.11 -1.46
N LYS A 41 11.34 7.87 -1.66
CA LYS A 41 11.18 7.16 -2.93
C LYS A 41 9.71 6.95 -3.26
N VAL A 42 8.92 6.47 -2.29
CA VAL A 42 7.48 6.22 -2.49
C VAL A 42 6.74 7.52 -2.77
N ALA A 43 7.06 8.62 -2.10
CA ALA A 43 6.46 9.93 -2.36
C ALA A 43 6.70 10.38 -3.81
N ALA A 44 7.93 10.25 -4.30
CA ALA A 44 8.26 10.58 -5.69
C ALA A 44 7.53 9.67 -6.70
N ASP A 45 7.44 8.36 -6.41
CA ASP A 45 6.74 7.40 -7.25
C ASP A 45 5.22 7.71 -7.32
N VAL A 46 4.61 8.09 -6.18
CA VAL A 46 3.20 8.49 -6.09
C VAL A 46 2.96 9.81 -6.83
N GLU A 47 3.83 10.81 -6.68
CA GLU A 47 3.73 12.09 -7.39
C GLU A 47 3.74 11.87 -8.91
N ALA A 48 4.65 11.03 -9.41
CA ALA A 48 4.72 10.67 -10.82
C ALA A 48 3.44 9.98 -11.31
N LEU A 49 2.85 9.10 -10.49
CA LEU A 49 1.61 8.39 -10.80
C LEU A 49 0.42 9.35 -10.86
N VAL A 50 0.29 10.26 -9.89
CA VAL A 50 -0.74 11.31 -9.88
C VAL A 50 -0.57 12.25 -11.08
N LYS A 51 0.65 12.63 -11.44
CA LYS A 51 0.88 13.46 -12.64
C LYS A 51 0.42 12.76 -13.92
N ARG A 52 0.47 11.43 -13.97
CA ARG A 52 0.08 10.64 -15.15
C ARG A 52 -1.42 10.35 -15.22
N TYR A 53 -2.08 10.13 -14.08
CA TYR A 53 -3.47 9.63 -14.03
C TYR A 53 -4.42 10.46 -13.18
N GLY A 54 -3.92 11.46 -12.46
CA GLY A 54 -4.70 12.39 -11.65
C GLY A 54 -5.36 13.44 -12.54
N SER A 55 -6.51 13.06 -13.10
CA SER A 55 -7.46 13.93 -13.78
C SER A 55 -8.66 14.20 -12.88
#